data_AF-A0A7Y1SZ34-F1
#
_entry.id   AF-A0A7Y1SZ34-F1
#
_cell.length_a   1.000
_cell.length_b   1.000
_cell.length_c   1.000
_cell.angle_alpha   90.00
_cell.angle_beta   90.00
_cell.angle_gamma   90.00
#
_symmetry.space_group_name_H-M   'P 1'
#
loop_
_entity.id
_entity.type
_entity.pdbx_description
1 polymer ?
#
loop_
_entity_poly.entity_id
_entity_poly.type
_entity_poly.pdbx_seq_one_letter_code
_entity_poly.pdbx_strand_id
1 'polypeptide(L)'
;MYNDLKNFKQQIREGIPHILPPSKPFDPTVNHAPKRKNSLNQEEKKLALKNALRYFDTSQHAELIEEFYNELEAYGRIYMYRFRPDYDMYARPISDYPSKCKEAAAIMLMIQNNLDPKVAQHPHELITYGGNGAVFQNWAQYRLTMKYLSEMTNKQTLVMYSGHPMGLFPSHKKAPRVVVTNGMMIPNYSQPDDWEKFNALGVTQYGQMTAGSYMYIGPQGIVHGTTITVLNGFRKINSSPEGKLFVTSGL
;
A
#
# COMPACT_ATOMS: atom_id res chain seq x y z
N MET A 1 -8.31 -1.59 26.12
CA MET A 1 -8.94 -2.42 25.06
C MET A 1 -10.22 -1.81 24.48
N TYR A 2 -11.30 -1.59 25.23
CA TYR A 2 -12.56 -1.07 24.64
C TYR A 2 -12.45 0.33 24.00
N ASN A 3 -11.77 1.27 24.68
CA ASN A 3 -11.55 2.62 24.15
C ASN A 3 -10.63 2.64 22.91
N ASP A 4 -9.67 1.73 22.86
CA ASP A 4 -8.73 1.58 21.75
C ASP A 4 -9.45 1.05 20.49
N LEU A 5 -10.26 0.00 20.63
CA LEU A 5 -11.08 -0.51 19.52
C LEU A 5 -12.11 0.52 19.01
N LYS A 6 -12.69 1.32 19.91
CA LYS A 6 -13.61 2.40 19.52
C LYS A 6 -12.88 3.47 18.71
N ASN A 7 -11.69 3.88 19.15
CA ASN A 7 -10.85 4.84 18.45
C ASN A 7 -10.40 4.33 17.07
N PHE A 8 -9.96 3.07 16.99
CA PHE A 8 -9.65 2.37 15.74
C PHE A 8 -10.81 2.44 14.73
N LYS A 9 -12.01 2.03 15.17
CA LYS A 9 -13.21 2.03 14.33
C LYS A 9 -13.60 3.43 13.86
N GLN A 10 -13.33 4.45 14.66
CA GLN A 10 -13.58 5.85 14.30
C GLN A 10 -12.60 6.32 13.23
N GLN A 11 -11.30 6.12 13.43
CA GLN A 11 -10.26 6.53 12.47
C GLN A 11 -10.43 5.83 11.11
N ILE A 12 -10.82 4.56 11.08
CA ILE A 12 -11.12 3.84 9.83
C ILE A 12 -12.25 4.50 9.04
N ARG A 13 -13.32 4.93 9.71
CA ARG A 13 -14.50 5.52 9.06
C ARG A 13 -14.30 6.97 8.63
N GLU A 14 -13.37 7.68 9.26
CA GLU A 14 -13.17 9.11 9.04
C GLU A 14 -12.74 9.43 7.59
N GLY A 15 -11.87 8.61 7.00
CA GLY A 15 -11.28 8.92 5.70
C GLY A 15 -10.30 10.07 5.81
N ILE A 16 -10.45 11.15 5.02
CA ILE A 16 -9.61 12.34 5.18
C ILE A 16 -10.21 13.24 6.29
N PRO A 17 -9.43 13.61 7.32
CA PRO A 17 -9.96 14.39 8.42
C PRO A 17 -10.13 15.86 7.97
N HIS A 18 -11.23 16.47 8.40
CA HIS A 18 -11.50 17.88 8.07
C HIS A 18 -10.54 18.84 8.79
N ILE A 19 -10.11 18.48 10.00
CA ILE A 19 -9.09 19.21 10.74
C ILE A 19 -7.77 18.50 10.50
N LEU A 20 -6.74 19.25 10.10
CA LEU A 20 -5.42 18.68 9.87
C LEU A 20 -4.88 18.07 11.18
N PRO A 21 -4.48 16.79 11.17
CA PRO A 21 -3.82 16.21 12.32
C PRO A 21 -2.43 16.84 12.47
N PRO A 22 -1.82 16.75 13.67
CA PRO A 22 -0.46 17.23 13.86
C PRO A 22 0.51 16.51 12.91
N SER A 23 1.54 17.22 12.47
CA SER A 23 2.61 16.61 11.69
C SER A 23 3.27 15.47 12.47
N LYS A 24 3.68 14.42 11.76
CA LYS A 24 4.28 13.23 12.36
C LYS A 24 5.80 13.27 12.21
N PRO A 25 6.57 13.22 13.30
CA PRO A 25 8.02 13.20 13.22
C PRO A 25 8.51 11.90 12.60
N PHE A 26 9.73 11.96 12.04
CA PHE A 26 10.44 10.79 11.54
C PHE A 26 10.75 9.82 12.69
N ASP A 27 10.53 8.53 12.47
CA ASP A 27 10.72 7.48 13.47
C ASP A 27 11.96 6.64 13.12
N PRO A 28 13.10 6.84 13.78
CA PRO A 28 14.34 6.14 13.44
C PRO A 28 14.31 4.64 13.81
N THR A 29 13.29 4.18 14.54
CA THR A 29 13.18 2.78 14.98
C THR A 29 12.59 1.86 13.91
N VAL A 30 11.97 2.45 12.88
CA VAL A 30 11.34 1.74 11.77
C VAL A 30 12.25 1.77 10.55
N ASN A 31 12.26 0.68 9.78
CA ASN A 31 12.98 0.66 8.52
C ASN A 31 12.28 1.57 7.50
N HIS A 32 13.02 2.54 6.97
CA HIS A 32 12.53 3.53 6.01
C HIS A 32 13.07 3.29 4.60
N ALA A 33 12.24 3.56 3.59
CA ALA A 33 12.64 3.40 2.20
C ALA A 33 13.78 4.38 1.83
N PRO A 34 14.73 3.95 0.98
CA PRO A 34 15.77 4.86 0.51
C PRO A 34 15.17 6.00 -0.31
N LYS A 35 15.87 7.14 -0.33
CA LYS A 35 15.50 8.29 -1.17
C LYS A 35 15.36 7.85 -2.63
N ARG A 36 14.24 8.24 -3.25
CA ARG A 36 13.98 7.97 -4.68
C ARG A 36 14.63 9.03 -5.56
N LYS A 37 14.89 8.64 -6.81
CA LYS A 37 15.44 9.53 -7.85
C LYS A 37 14.53 10.76 -8.00
N ASN A 38 15.08 11.95 -7.81
CA ASN A 38 14.36 13.20 -8.11
C ASN A 38 14.45 13.46 -9.62
N SER A 39 13.58 12.81 -10.39
CA SER A 39 13.57 12.88 -11.86
C SER A 39 12.64 13.95 -12.44
N LEU A 40 11.85 14.62 -11.59
CA LEU A 40 10.84 15.57 -12.04
C LEU A 40 11.44 16.95 -12.35
N ASN A 41 11.06 17.51 -13.50
CA ASN A 41 11.32 18.92 -13.80
C ASN A 41 10.37 19.85 -13.01
N GLN A 42 10.56 21.17 -13.11
CA GLN A 42 9.78 22.14 -12.32
C GLN A 42 8.26 22.07 -12.58
N GLU A 43 7.84 21.90 -13.84
CA GLU A 43 6.41 21.79 -14.18
C GLU A 43 5.81 20.47 -13.69
N GLU A 44 6.59 19.40 -13.75
CA GLU A 44 6.21 18.09 -13.21
C GLU A 44 6.13 18.10 -11.68
N LYS A 45 7.01 18.81 -10.97
CA LYS A 45 6.90 19.00 -9.52
C LYS A 45 5.62 19.76 -9.16
N LYS A 46 5.30 20.83 -9.90
CA LYS A 46 4.01 21.55 -9.73
C LYS A 46 2.82 20.61 -9.96
N LEU A 47 2.88 19.75 -10.97
CA LEU A 47 1.85 18.75 -11.24
C LEU A 47 1.75 17.70 -10.13
N ALA A 48 2.87 17.19 -9.61
CA ALA A 48 2.89 16.25 -8.48
C ALA A 48 2.20 16.84 -7.25
N LEU A 49 2.50 18.10 -6.92
CA LEU A 49 1.84 18.82 -5.82
C LEU A 49 0.34 18.98 -6.05
N LYS A 50 -0.09 19.38 -7.25
CA LYS A 50 -1.53 19.46 -7.60
C LYS A 50 -2.21 18.09 -7.47
N ASN A 51 -1.56 17.03 -7.94
CA ASN A 51 -2.05 15.66 -7.84
C ASN A 51 -2.13 15.16 -6.39
N ALA A 52 -1.23 15.61 -5.51
CA ALA A 52 -1.28 15.32 -4.09
C ALA A 52 -2.42 16.09 -3.39
N LEU A 53 -2.60 17.37 -3.71
CA LEU A 53 -3.61 18.23 -3.09
C LEU A 53 -5.06 17.84 -3.44
N ARG A 54 -5.30 17.09 -4.52
CA ARG A 54 -6.65 16.65 -4.93
C ARG A 54 -7.42 15.86 -3.87
N TYR A 55 -6.72 15.28 -2.88
CA TYR A 55 -7.34 14.50 -1.80
C TYR A 55 -7.87 15.35 -0.65
N PHE A 56 -7.56 16.65 -0.64
CA PHE A 56 -7.76 17.53 0.51
C PHE A 56 -8.64 18.72 0.15
N ASP A 57 -9.36 19.24 1.14
CA ASP A 57 -10.16 20.45 0.98
C ASP A 57 -9.25 21.64 0.66
N THR A 58 -9.72 22.57 -0.18
CA THR A 58 -8.97 23.75 -0.61
C THR A 58 -8.50 24.62 0.56
N SER A 59 -9.22 24.64 1.67
CA SER A 59 -8.83 25.37 2.89
C SER A 59 -7.54 24.82 3.52
N GLN A 60 -7.20 23.56 3.28
CA GLN A 60 -5.99 22.91 3.80
C GLN A 60 -4.78 23.07 2.86
N HIS A 61 -4.97 23.53 1.62
CA HIS A 61 -3.92 23.49 0.60
C HIS A 61 -2.71 24.36 0.94
N ALA A 62 -2.92 25.52 1.57
CA ALA A 62 -1.84 26.45 1.91
C ALA A 62 -0.82 25.83 2.88
N GLU A 63 -1.28 25.03 3.84
CA GLU A 63 -0.39 24.33 4.78
C GLU A 63 0.22 23.07 4.15
N LEU A 64 -0.60 22.27 3.45
CA LEU A 64 -0.17 20.98 2.91
C LEU A 64 0.81 21.10 1.75
N ILE A 65 0.75 22.19 0.95
CA ILE A 65 1.62 22.32 -0.22
C ILE A 65 3.09 22.42 0.18
N GLU A 66 3.41 23.13 1.27
CA GLU A 66 4.77 23.25 1.77
C GLU A 66 5.28 21.90 2.30
N GLU A 67 4.45 21.19 3.07
CA GLU A 67 4.76 19.86 3.58
C GLU A 67 5.02 18.86 2.44
N PHE A 68 4.14 18.82 1.43
CA PHE A 68 4.28 17.91 0.30
C PHE A 68 5.47 18.25 -0.59
N TYR A 69 5.80 19.53 -0.74
CA TYR A 69 7.01 19.95 -1.44
C TYR A 69 8.27 19.48 -0.71
N ASN A 70 8.29 19.64 0.62
CA ASN A 70 9.41 19.17 1.44
C ASN A 70 9.57 17.66 1.38
N GLU A 71 8.46 16.89 1.43
CA GLU A 71 8.51 15.43 1.23
C GLU A 71 9.06 15.06 -0.15
N LEU A 72 8.60 15.73 -1.21
CA LEU A 72 9.05 15.48 -2.57
C LEU A 72 10.56 15.70 -2.72
N GLU A 73 11.10 16.78 -2.15
CA GLU A 73 12.53 17.09 -2.22
C GLU A 73 13.38 16.16 -1.33
N ALA A 74 12.89 15.83 -0.13
CA ALA A 74 13.58 14.98 0.82
C ALA A 74 13.62 13.53 0.34
N TYR A 75 12.49 12.99 -0.13
CA TYR A 75 12.30 11.55 -0.36
C TYR A 75 12.12 11.18 -1.84
N GLY A 76 11.89 12.15 -2.72
CA GLY A 76 11.52 11.91 -4.12
C GLY A 76 10.07 11.44 -4.30
N ARG A 77 9.27 11.48 -3.23
CA ARG A 77 7.89 10.99 -3.14
C ARG A 77 7.10 11.83 -2.14
N ILE A 78 5.79 11.87 -2.31
CA ILE A 78 4.84 12.51 -1.40
C ILE A 78 4.03 11.39 -0.72
N TYR A 79 4.46 10.98 0.47
CA TYR A 79 3.81 9.90 1.23
C TYR A 79 2.67 10.40 2.11
N MET A 80 2.65 11.70 2.39
CA MET A 80 1.67 12.37 3.25
C MET A 80 1.72 11.83 4.68
N TYR A 81 2.91 11.82 5.30
CA TYR A 81 3.15 11.14 6.58
C TYR A 81 2.21 11.59 7.69
N ARG A 82 1.80 12.87 7.69
CA ARG A 82 0.80 13.43 8.60
C ARG A 82 -0.48 12.58 8.70
N PHE A 83 -0.87 11.92 7.61
CA PHE A 83 -2.13 11.17 7.53
C PHE A 83 -2.00 9.68 7.85
N ARG A 84 -0.81 9.19 8.23
CA ARG A 84 -0.65 7.85 8.81
C ARG A 84 -1.55 7.74 10.05
N PRO A 85 -2.32 6.65 10.26
CA PRO A 85 -3.16 6.50 11.44
C PRO A 85 -2.34 6.41 12.74
N ASP A 86 -3.01 6.62 13.88
CA ASP A 86 -2.38 6.54 15.22
C ASP A 86 -2.54 5.16 15.89
N TYR A 87 -3.40 4.30 15.36
CA TYR A 87 -3.52 2.94 15.86
C TYR A 87 -2.37 2.06 15.36
N ASP A 88 -2.06 1.03 16.13
CA ASP A 88 -1.06 0.03 15.75
C ASP A 88 -1.47 -0.69 14.45
N MET A 89 -0.58 -0.73 13.48
CA MET A 89 -0.83 -1.37 12.19
C MET A 89 -0.60 -2.88 12.29
N TYR A 90 -1.68 -3.67 12.32
CA TYR A 90 -1.64 -5.13 12.31
C TYR A 90 -3.00 -5.72 11.92
N ALA A 91 -3.02 -6.97 11.47
CA ALA A 91 -4.25 -7.70 11.16
C ALA A 91 -5.02 -8.07 12.44
N ARG A 92 -6.23 -7.53 12.60
CA ARG A 92 -7.11 -7.78 13.75
C ARG A 92 -8.12 -8.90 13.48
N PRO A 93 -8.80 -9.44 14.51
CA PRO A 93 -10.01 -10.24 14.31
C PRO A 93 -11.00 -9.54 13.37
N ILE A 94 -11.61 -10.29 12.45
CA ILE A 94 -12.49 -9.71 11.42
C ILE A 94 -13.67 -8.91 12.00
N SER A 95 -14.14 -9.28 13.20
CA SER A 95 -15.21 -8.60 13.95
C SER A 95 -14.85 -7.21 14.45
N ASP A 96 -13.55 -6.89 14.51
CA ASP A 96 -13.04 -5.62 15.00
C ASP A 96 -13.06 -4.54 13.92
N TYR A 97 -13.15 -4.93 12.65
CA TYR A 97 -13.25 -3.99 11.55
C TYR A 97 -14.68 -3.44 11.42
N PRO A 98 -14.83 -2.11 11.33
CA PRO A 98 -16.14 -1.52 11.04
C PRO A 98 -16.50 -1.82 9.59
N SER A 99 -17.56 -2.59 9.34
CA SER A 99 -17.98 -2.91 7.96
C SER A 99 -19.49 -3.18 7.89
N LYS A 100 -20.08 -3.00 6.69
CA LYS A 100 -21.45 -3.47 6.40
C LYS A 100 -21.48 -4.85 5.72
N CYS A 101 -20.35 -5.34 5.22
CA CYS A 101 -20.22 -6.70 4.69
C CYS A 101 -18.87 -7.33 5.10
N LYS A 102 -18.89 -8.65 5.32
CA LYS A 102 -17.76 -9.41 5.86
C LYS A 102 -16.55 -9.40 4.94
N GLU A 103 -16.79 -9.43 3.63
CA GLU A 103 -15.74 -9.43 2.62
C GLU A 103 -14.91 -8.14 2.65
N ALA A 104 -15.55 -6.98 2.91
CA ALA A 104 -14.82 -5.72 3.05
C ALA A 104 -13.97 -5.69 4.33
N ALA A 105 -14.46 -6.25 5.44
CA ALA A 105 -13.66 -6.44 6.66
C ALA A 105 -12.45 -7.34 6.42
N ALA A 106 -12.61 -8.44 5.68
CA ALA A 106 -11.48 -9.30 5.32
C ALA A 106 -10.43 -8.56 4.48
N ILE A 107 -10.86 -7.69 3.56
CA ILE A 107 -9.91 -6.90 2.75
C ILE A 107 -9.18 -5.87 3.61
N MET A 108 -9.87 -5.17 4.53
CA MET A 108 -9.22 -4.26 5.48
C MET A 108 -8.18 -4.97 6.35
N LEU A 109 -8.49 -6.19 6.81
CA LEU A 109 -7.56 -7.04 7.54
C LEU A 109 -6.30 -7.31 6.72
N MET A 110 -6.46 -7.74 5.47
CA MET A 110 -5.31 -8.07 4.62
C MET A 110 -4.48 -6.83 4.23
N ILE A 111 -5.12 -5.67 4.04
CA ILE A 111 -4.41 -4.41 3.84
C ILE A 111 -3.52 -4.09 5.06
N GLN A 112 -4.06 -4.23 6.28
CA GLN A 112 -3.28 -3.97 7.50
C GLN A 112 -2.18 -5.00 7.72
N ASN A 113 -2.40 -6.26 7.31
CA ASN A 113 -1.34 -7.27 7.33
C ASN A 113 -0.15 -6.86 6.44
N ASN A 114 -0.43 -6.39 5.22
CA ASN A 114 0.61 -5.94 4.29
C ASN A 114 1.40 -4.71 4.78
N LEU A 115 0.83 -3.94 5.72
CA LEU A 115 1.44 -2.73 6.29
C LEU A 115 1.92 -2.93 7.73
N ASP A 116 1.76 -4.13 8.30
CA ASP A 116 2.22 -4.45 9.65
C ASP A 116 3.75 -4.29 9.71
N PRO A 117 4.33 -3.56 10.69
CA PRO A 117 5.77 -3.40 10.83
C PRO A 117 6.56 -4.72 10.96
N LYS A 118 5.90 -5.83 11.33
CA LYS A 118 6.48 -7.17 11.37
C LYS A 118 6.49 -7.88 10.01
N VAL A 119 5.77 -7.33 9.02
CA VAL A 119 5.56 -7.94 7.69
C VAL A 119 6.15 -7.06 6.59
N ALA A 120 5.89 -5.76 6.64
CA ALA A 120 6.28 -4.80 5.62
C ALA A 120 7.75 -4.40 5.74
N GLN A 121 8.43 -4.29 4.60
CA GLN A 121 9.83 -3.87 4.52
C GLN A 121 10.02 -2.40 4.92
N HIS A 122 9.15 -1.50 4.44
CA HIS A 122 9.14 -0.08 4.80
C HIS A 122 7.69 0.37 5.10
N PRO A 123 7.17 0.09 6.32
CA PRO A 123 5.76 0.25 6.64
C PRO A 123 5.28 1.71 6.57
N HIS A 124 6.14 2.69 6.90
CA HIS A 124 5.79 4.11 6.86
C HIS A 124 5.68 4.67 5.42
N GLU A 125 6.39 4.06 4.47
CA GLU A 125 6.31 4.37 3.03
C GLU A 125 5.36 3.43 2.28
N LEU A 126 4.57 2.66 3.01
CA LEU A 126 3.55 1.74 2.49
C LEU A 126 4.11 0.64 1.57
N ILE A 127 5.39 0.28 1.73
CA ILE A 127 6.08 -0.74 0.93
C ILE A 127 6.17 -2.05 1.71
N THR A 128 5.60 -3.10 1.13
CA THR A 128 5.57 -4.43 1.75
C THR A 128 6.84 -5.23 1.47
N TYR A 129 7.29 -5.33 0.20
CA TYR A 129 8.49 -6.09 -0.17
C TYR A 129 9.03 -5.69 -1.55
N GLY A 130 10.18 -6.25 -1.92
CA GLY A 130 10.81 -6.01 -3.23
C GLY A 130 11.41 -4.61 -3.36
N GLY A 131 11.65 -3.91 -2.25
CA GLY A 131 12.23 -2.57 -2.20
C GLY A 131 11.27 -1.45 -2.61
N ASN A 132 10.31 -1.68 -3.49
CA ASN A 132 9.32 -0.68 -3.94
C ASN A 132 7.90 -1.25 -4.18
N GLY A 133 7.65 -2.51 -3.85
CA GLY A 133 6.33 -3.13 -3.94
C GLY A 133 5.39 -2.55 -2.90
N ALA A 134 4.55 -1.60 -3.30
CA ALA A 134 3.73 -0.78 -2.42
C ALA A 134 2.26 -1.23 -2.38
N VAL A 135 1.63 -0.96 -1.24
CA VAL A 135 0.18 -1.13 -1.02
C VAL A 135 -0.58 0.06 -1.58
N PHE A 136 -0.11 1.27 -1.26
CA PHE A 136 -0.63 2.55 -1.74
C PHE A 136 0.53 3.51 -2.00
N GLN A 137 0.28 4.58 -2.76
CA GLN A 137 1.27 5.62 -3.04
C GLN A 137 1.46 6.56 -1.86
N ASN A 138 0.41 6.76 -1.06
CA ASN A 138 0.40 7.69 0.08
C ASN A 138 -0.69 7.34 1.11
N TRP A 139 -0.61 7.97 2.27
CA TRP A 139 -1.53 7.71 3.37
C TRP A 139 -2.95 8.22 3.14
N ALA A 140 -3.18 9.22 2.28
CA ALA A 140 -4.53 9.64 1.92
C ALA A 140 -5.30 8.53 1.20
N GLN A 141 -4.64 7.83 0.28
CA GLN A 141 -5.21 6.66 -0.42
C GLN A 141 -5.56 5.54 0.56
N TYR A 142 -4.69 5.26 1.54
CA TYR A 142 -5.00 4.32 2.62
C TYR A 142 -6.28 4.75 3.35
N ARG A 143 -6.33 5.98 3.90
CA ARG A 143 -7.49 6.43 4.70
C ARG A 143 -8.80 6.35 3.92
N LEU A 144 -8.81 6.82 2.66
CA LEU A 144 -10.00 6.77 1.81
C LEU A 144 -10.42 5.32 1.49
N THR A 145 -9.47 4.44 1.20
CA THR A 145 -9.75 3.02 0.94
C THR A 145 -10.39 2.36 2.15
N MET A 146 -9.82 2.58 3.35
CA MET A 146 -10.38 2.04 4.59
C MET A 146 -11.77 2.61 4.88
N LYS A 147 -12.00 3.90 4.63
CA LYS A 147 -13.33 4.51 4.74
C LYS A 147 -14.33 3.83 3.79
N TYR A 148 -14.02 3.72 2.51
CA TYR A 148 -14.90 3.11 1.51
C TYR A 148 -15.21 1.65 1.85
N LEU A 149 -14.21 0.85 2.26
CA LEU A 149 -14.42 -0.53 2.69
C LEU A 149 -15.32 -0.61 3.95
N SER A 150 -15.24 0.37 4.84
CA SER A 150 -16.06 0.39 6.06
C SER A 150 -17.55 0.67 5.80
N GLU A 151 -17.86 1.41 4.72
CA GLU A 151 -19.23 1.86 4.41
C GLU A 151 -19.89 1.12 3.25
N MET A 152 -19.12 0.43 2.40
CA MET A 152 -19.64 -0.25 1.22
C MET A 152 -20.59 -1.39 1.58
N THR A 153 -21.56 -1.62 0.70
CA THR A 153 -22.49 -2.75 0.80
C THR A 153 -22.02 -3.94 -0.05
N ASN A 154 -22.71 -5.07 0.06
CA ASN A 154 -22.50 -6.22 -0.82
C ASN A 154 -23.03 -6.02 -2.26
N LYS A 155 -23.55 -4.83 -2.61
CA LYS A 155 -23.98 -4.46 -3.96
C LYS A 155 -23.10 -3.37 -4.57
N GLN A 156 -21.88 -3.22 -4.06
CA GLN A 156 -20.91 -2.25 -4.56
C GLN A 156 -19.56 -2.93 -4.80
N THR A 157 -18.77 -2.28 -5.66
CA THR A 157 -17.38 -2.62 -5.95
C THR A 157 -16.55 -1.34 -5.83
N LEU A 158 -15.50 -1.39 -5.02
CA LEU A 158 -14.48 -0.35 -4.95
C LEU A 158 -13.50 -0.55 -6.11
N VAL A 159 -13.28 0.49 -6.91
CA VAL A 159 -12.34 0.45 -8.02
C VAL A 159 -11.05 1.18 -7.63
N MET A 160 -9.93 0.48 -7.71
CA MET A 160 -8.60 0.98 -7.34
C MET A 160 -7.73 1.18 -8.59
N TYR A 161 -7.20 2.40 -8.73
CA TYR A 161 -6.32 2.83 -9.81
C TYR A 161 -4.90 3.03 -9.26
N SER A 162 -4.08 1.98 -9.31
CA SER A 162 -2.71 2.00 -8.80
C SER A 162 -2.60 2.57 -7.38
N GLY A 163 -3.48 2.15 -6.47
CA GLY A 163 -3.59 2.67 -5.11
C GLY A 163 -4.60 3.80 -4.94
N HIS A 164 -4.93 4.58 -5.97
CA HIS A 164 -5.98 5.61 -5.87
C HIS A 164 -7.37 4.96 -5.79
N PRO A 165 -8.15 5.19 -4.70
CA PRO A 165 -9.51 4.68 -4.60
C PRO A 165 -10.47 5.58 -5.38
N MET A 166 -10.75 5.21 -6.64
CA MET A 166 -11.62 5.98 -7.55
C MET A 166 -13.03 6.14 -6.98
N GLY A 167 -13.53 5.11 -6.29
CA GLY A 167 -14.80 5.17 -5.56
C GLY A 167 -15.58 3.87 -5.59
N LEU A 168 -16.76 3.93 -4.97
CA LEU A 168 -17.71 2.82 -4.88
C LEU A 168 -18.72 2.89 -6.02
N PHE A 169 -18.76 1.86 -6.86
CA PHE A 169 -19.69 1.76 -7.98
C PHE A 169 -20.75 0.68 -7.71
N PRO A 170 -22.01 0.86 -8.13
CA PRO A 170 -23.03 -0.18 -8.05
C PRO A 170 -22.60 -1.46 -8.76
N SER A 171 -22.86 -2.60 -8.14
CA SER A 171 -22.62 -3.93 -8.68
C SER A 171 -23.61 -4.94 -8.09
N HIS A 172 -23.24 -6.22 -7.96
CA HIS A 172 -24.10 -7.26 -7.40
C HIS A 172 -23.38 -8.13 -6.37
N LYS A 173 -24.15 -8.90 -5.58
CA LYS A 173 -23.61 -9.72 -4.48
C LYS A 173 -22.46 -10.64 -4.87
N LYS A 174 -22.54 -11.25 -6.07
CA LYS A 174 -21.50 -12.13 -6.64
C LYS A 174 -20.30 -11.42 -7.28
N ALA A 175 -20.31 -10.08 -7.37
CA ALA A 175 -19.20 -9.33 -7.97
C ALA A 175 -18.04 -9.21 -6.97
N PRO A 176 -16.80 -8.97 -7.44
CA PRO A 176 -15.69 -8.61 -6.55
C PRO A 176 -16.04 -7.38 -5.71
N ARG A 177 -15.63 -7.36 -4.45
CA ARG A 177 -15.77 -6.16 -3.61
C ARG A 177 -14.75 -5.09 -3.98
N VAL A 178 -13.58 -5.50 -4.47
CA VAL A 178 -12.53 -4.59 -4.92
C VAL A 178 -11.98 -5.10 -6.25
N VAL A 179 -11.78 -4.18 -7.20
CA VAL A 179 -11.00 -4.42 -8.43
C VAL A 179 -9.76 -3.55 -8.34
N VAL A 180 -8.58 -4.16 -8.44
CA VAL A 180 -7.30 -3.47 -8.30
C VAL A 180 -6.48 -3.56 -9.57
N THR A 181 -6.01 -2.40 -10.02
CA THR A 181 -4.94 -2.29 -11.01
C THR A 181 -3.73 -1.65 -10.34
N ASN A 182 -2.52 -2.07 -10.72
CA ASN A 182 -1.27 -1.48 -10.24
C ASN A 182 -0.28 -1.42 -11.40
N GLY A 183 0.26 -0.24 -11.70
CA GLY A 183 1.32 -0.12 -12.71
C GLY A 183 0.86 -0.38 -14.13
N MET A 184 -0.45 -0.33 -14.41
CA MET A 184 -0.96 -0.51 -15.77
C MET A 184 -0.60 0.71 -16.62
N MET A 185 0.20 0.48 -17.66
CA MET A 185 0.74 1.53 -18.53
C MET A 185 0.42 1.23 -19.99
N ILE A 186 0.36 2.29 -20.81
CA ILE A 186 0.45 2.12 -22.26
C ILE A 186 1.85 1.56 -22.57
N PRO A 187 2.00 0.48 -23.37
CA PRO A 187 3.26 -0.24 -23.51
C PRO A 187 4.48 0.63 -23.87
N ASN A 188 4.29 1.64 -24.74
CA ASN A 188 5.36 2.56 -25.16
C ASN A 188 5.87 3.48 -24.04
N TYR A 189 5.19 3.53 -22.89
CA TYR A 189 5.48 4.39 -21.75
C TYR A 189 5.64 3.57 -20.45
N SER A 190 6.14 2.34 -20.58
CA SER A 190 6.28 1.38 -19.49
C SER A 190 7.75 1.08 -19.15
N GLN A 191 8.68 1.96 -19.50
CA GLN A 191 10.09 1.79 -19.13
C GLN A 191 10.32 2.12 -17.65
N PRO A 192 11.42 1.64 -17.03
CA PRO A 192 11.70 1.92 -15.63
C PRO A 192 11.70 3.41 -15.26
N ASP A 193 12.29 4.27 -16.10
CA ASP A 193 12.31 5.72 -15.86
C ASP A 193 10.92 6.36 -16.02
N ASP A 194 10.08 5.87 -16.94
CA ASP A 194 8.68 6.31 -17.07
C ASP A 194 7.95 6.02 -15.76
N TRP A 195 8.08 4.79 -15.26
CA TRP A 195 7.44 4.37 -14.02
C TRP A 195 7.91 5.20 -12.82
N GLU A 196 9.22 5.43 -12.67
CA GLU A 196 9.77 6.24 -11.58
C GLU A 196 9.21 7.66 -11.59
N LYS A 197 9.09 8.27 -12.78
CA LYS A 197 8.46 9.58 -12.97
C LYS A 197 6.98 9.58 -12.64
N PHE A 198 6.20 8.65 -13.20
CA PHE A 198 4.75 8.61 -13.01
C PHE A 198 4.35 8.25 -11.57
N ASN A 199 5.18 7.49 -10.86
CA ASN A 199 5.00 7.25 -9.43
C ASN A 199 5.25 8.53 -8.63
N ALA A 200 6.32 9.29 -8.94
CA ALA A 200 6.56 10.61 -8.34
C ALA A 200 5.40 11.60 -8.53
N LEU A 201 4.77 11.55 -9.72
CA LEU A 201 3.61 12.36 -10.07
C LEU A 201 2.32 11.93 -9.35
N GLY A 202 2.31 10.80 -8.65
CA GLY A 202 1.13 10.31 -7.94
C GLY A 202 0.07 9.69 -8.87
N VAL A 203 0.46 9.17 -10.04
CA VAL A 203 -0.48 8.60 -11.04
C VAL A 203 -0.31 7.09 -11.25
N THR A 204 0.73 6.47 -10.68
CA THR A 204 0.90 5.01 -10.73
C THR A 204 1.71 4.50 -9.54
N GLN A 205 1.72 3.19 -9.34
CA GLN A 205 2.56 2.51 -8.34
C GLN A 205 2.98 1.14 -8.84
N TYR A 206 3.99 0.55 -8.21
CA TYR A 206 4.36 -0.85 -8.42
C TYR A 206 3.82 -1.66 -7.25
N GLY A 207 2.80 -2.47 -7.52
CA GLY A 207 2.19 -3.33 -6.50
C GLY A 207 2.88 -4.68 -6.34
N GLN A 208 3.93 -4.93 -7.12
CA GLN A 208 4.47 -6.26 -7.35
C GLN A 208 3.36 -7.32 -7.53
N MET A 209 3.48 -8.49 -6.88
CA MET A 209 2.45 -9.53 -6.95
C MET A 209 1.44 -9.39 -5.81
N THR A 210 1.91 -9.42 -4.56
CA THR A 210 1.04 -9.52 -3.38
C THR A 210 0.97 -8.26 -2.51
N ALA A 211 1.83 -7.26 -2.80
CA ALA A 211 1.87 -6.01 -2.04
C ALA A 211 0.66 -5.14 -2.38
N GLY A 212 0.49 -4.79 -3.66
CA GLY A 212 -0.59 -3.97 -4.16
C GLY A 212 -1.92 -4.71 -4.31
N SER A 213 -1.94 -6.03 -4.11
CA SER A 213 -3.16 -6.85 -4.15
C SER A 213 -3.61 -7.32 -2.77
N TYR A 214 -2.95 -6.86 -1.70
CA TYR A 214 -3.35 -7.06 -0.31
C TYR A 214 -3.39 -8.54 0.10
N MET A 215 -2.33 -9.30 -0.17
CA MET A 215 -2.27 -10.72 0.21
C MET A 215 -0.87 -11.26 0.47
N TYR A 216 0.07 -10.41 0.89
CA TYR A 216 1.39 -10.86 1.29
C TYR A 216 1.32 -11.46 2.70
N ILE A 217 2.00 -12.58 2.94
CA ILE A 217 1.94 -13.34 4.20
C ILE A 217 3.31 -13.66 4.78
N GLY A 218 4.31 -12.83 4.44
CA GLY A 218 5.69 -12.99 4.89
C GLY A 218 6.49 -14.00 4.06
N PRO A 219 7.70 -14.37 4.53
CA PRO A 219 8.68 -15.11 3.75
C PRO A 219 8.36 -16.60 3.58
N GLN A 220 7.33 -17.13 4.25
CA GLN A 220 6.95 -18.54 4.12
C GLN A 220 6.68 -18.96 2.66
N GLY A 221 6.21 -18.04 1.81
CA GLY A 221 5.99 -18.29 0.39
C GLY A 221 7.27 -18.63 -0.37
N ILE A 222 8.36 -17.90 -0.12
CA ILE A 222 9.65 -18.18 -0.77
C ILE A 222 10.28 -19.46 -0.22
N VAL A 223 10.15 -19.73 1.09
CA VAL A 223 10.62 -20.98 1.70
C VAL A 223 9.93 -22.20 1.07
N HIS A 224 8.61 -22.16 0.92
CA HIS A 224 7.84 -23.21 0.26
C HIS A 224 8.22 -23.35 -1.23
N GLY A 225 8.35 -22.23 -1.96
CA GLY A 225 8.75 -22.23 -3.37
C GLY A 225 10.13 -22.85 -3.61
N THR A 226 11.12 -22.49 -2.79
CA THR A 226 12.47 -23.06 -2.84
C THR A 226 12.45 -24.55 -2.52
N THR A 227 11.66 -24.96 -1.51
CA THR A 227 11.48 -26.38 -1.15
C THR A 227 10.97 -27.19 -2.34
N ILE A 228 9.90 -26.74 -3.01
CA ILE A 228 9.35 -27.42 -4.19
C ILE A 228 10.34 -27.44 -5.35
N THR A 229 11.11 -26.36 -5.55
CA THR A 229 12.12 -26.27 -6.60
C THR A 229 13.21 -27.30 -6.41
N VAL A 230 13.77 -27.39 -5.20
CA VAL A 230 14.83 -28.37 -4.86
C VAL A 230 14.29 -29.80 -5.02
N LEU A 231 13.11 -30.09 -4.48
CA LEU A 231 12.49 -31.43 -4.61
C LEU A 231 12.25 -31.84 -6.07
N ASN A 232 11.83 -30.91 -6.92
CA ASN A 232 11.67 -31.18 -8.35
C ASN A 232 13.01 -31.32 -9.08
N GLY A 233 14.04 -30.59 -8.67
CA GLY A 233 15.41 -30.78 -9.18
C GLY A 233 15.89 -32.21 -8.98
N PHE A 234 15.69 -32.76 -7.78
CA PHE A 234 16.01 -34.15 -7.46
C PHE A 234 15.17 -35.16 -8.25
N ARG A 235 13.85 -34.94 -8.37
CA ARG A 235 12.98 -35.79 -9.21
C ARG A 235 13.41 -35.81 -10.68
N LYS A 236 13.82 -34.66 -11.22
CA LYS A 236 14.25 -34.54 -12.64
C LYS A 236 15.49 -35.38 -12.96
N ILE A 237 16.34 -35.63 -11.96
CA ILE A 237 17.51 -36.52 -12.08
C ILE A 237 17.27 -37.92 -11.51
N ASN A 238 16.00 -38.29 -11.27
CA ASN A 238 15.59 -39.57 -10.68
C ASN A 238 16.33 -39.92 -9.37
N SER A 239 16.54 -38.93 -8.50
CA SER A 239 17.25 -39.09 -7.22
C SER A 239 16.39 -38.64 -6.03
N SER A 240 16.67 -39.17 -4.83
CA SER A 240 16.20 -38.63 -3.55
C SER A 240 17.12 -37.49 -3.08
N PRO A 241 16.61 -36.47 -2.36
CA PRO A 241 17.43 -35.46 -1.67
C PRO A 241 18.18 -36.00 -0.44
N GLU A 242 17.76 -37.14 0.12
CA GLU A 242 18.35 -37.68 1.35
C GLU A 242 19.84 -38.03 1.15
N GLY A 243 20.68 -37.53 2.06
CA GLY A 243 22.14 -37.72 2.01
C GLY A 243 22.85 -37.02 0.84
N LYS A 244 22.17 -36.13 0.11
CA LYS A 244 22.75 -35.39 -1.02
C LYS A 244 23.22 -34.00 -0.61
N LEU A 245 24.33 -33.58 -1.21
CA LEU A 245 24.84 -32.22 -1.07
C LEU A 245 24.11 -31.28 -2.05
N PHE A 246 23.59 -30.17 -1.55
CA PHE A 246 23.07 -29.05 -2.35
C PHE A 246 23.97 -27.83 -2.16
N VAL A 247 24.64 -27.40 -3.23
CA VAL A 247 25.54 -26.23 -3.23
C VAL A 247 24.81 -25.02 -3.82
N THR A 248 24.82 -23.89 -3.11
CA THR A 248 24.13 -22.65 -3.52
C THR A 248 24.83 -21.42 -2.95
N SER A 249 24.36 -20.21 -3.25
CA SER A 249 24.91 -18.93 -2.77
C SER A 249 23.82 -17.88 -2.53
N GLY A 250 24.08 -16.96 -1.57
CA GLY A 250 23.14 -15.93 -1.09
C GLY A 250 22.29 -16.40 0.10
N LEU A 251 22.28 -15.64 1.21
CA LEU A 251 21.48 -15.90 2.42
C LEU A 251 20.59 -14.70 2.74
#